data_AF-A0A0Q6AJV1-F1
#
_entry.id   AF-A0A0Q6AJV1-F1
#
_cell.length_a   1.000
_cell.length_b   1.000
_cell.length_c   1.000
_cell.angle_alpha   90.00
_cell.angle_beta   90.00
_cell.angle_gamma   90.00
#
_symmetry.space_group_name_H-M   'P 1'
#
loop_
_entity.id
_entity.type
_entity.pdbx_description
1 polymer ?
#
loop_
_entity_poly.entity_id
_entity_poly.type
_entity_poly.pdbx_seq_one_letter_code
_entity_poly.pdbx_strand_id
1 'polypeptide(L)' 'MLVQELKDKNVKSVLMNGIEYFDVKDIRDNHPDLKIDIKKILIVRRKSYITANYVEQLTDFDKVFKGLFESKG' A
#
# COMPACT_ATOMS: atom_id res chain seq x y z
N MET A 1 -7.19 -11.90 -7.52
CA MET A 1 -6.71 -12.21 -6.15
C MET A 1 -5.65 -11.16 -5.83
N LEU A 2 -5.96 -10.18 -4.97
CA LEU A 2 -5.32 -8.86 -4.99
C LEU A 2 -4.02 -8.73 -4.19
N VAL A 3 -3.76 -9.65 -3.25
CA VAL A 3 -2.46 -9.72 -2.56
C VAL A 3 -1.35 -10.17 -3.53
N GLN A 4 -1.72 -10.81 -4.63
CA GLN A 4 -0.80 -11.27 -5.65
C GLN A 4 -0.07 -10.11 -6.34
N GLU A 5 -0.73 -8.98 -6.58
CA GLU A 5 -0.08 -7.83 -7.23
C GLU A 5 1.08 -7.26 -6.40
N LEU A 6 0.93 -7.22 -5.07
CA LEU A 6 2.04 -6.82 -4.18
C LEU A 6 3.18 -7.84 -4.21
N LYS A 7 2.86 -9.13 -4.35
CA LYS A 7 3.87 -10.19 -4.49
C LYS A 7 4.57 -10.15 -5.83
N ASP A 8 3.83 -9.95 -6.91
CA ASP A 8 4.35 -9.86 -8.28
C ASP A 8 5.26 -8.64 -8.42
N LYS A 9 4.93 -7.55 -7.72
CA LYS A 9 5.78 -6.35 -7.62
C LYS A 9 6.95 -6.47 -6.63
N ASN A 10 7.13 -7.65 -6.01
CA ASN A 10 8.22 -7.95 -5.07
C ASN A 10 8.25 -7.04 -3.82
N VAL A 11 7.07 -6.59 -3.38
CA VAL A 11 6.94 -5.78 -2.16
C VAL A 11 7.38 -6.58 -0.95
N LYS A 12 8.18 -5.99 -0.08
CA LYS A 12 8.59 -6.63 1.18
C LYS A 12 7.38 -7.02 2.01
N SER A 13 7.21 -8.33 2.23
CA SER A 13 6.19 -8.89 3.11
C SER A 13 6.80 -9.67 4.28
N VAL A 14 6.02 -9.79 5.36
CA VAL A 14 6.33 -10.57 6.55
C VAL A 14 5.10 -11.39 6.90
N LEU A 15 5.29 -12.70 7.05
CA LEU A 15 4.24 -13.61 7.52
C LEU A 15 4.24 -13.63 9.06
N MET A 16 3.15 -13.19 9.69
CA MET A 16 2.97 -13.23 11.14
C MET A 16 1.63 -13.90 11.47
N ASN A 17 1.65 -14.95 12.29
CA ASN A 17 0.45 -15.71 12.67
C ASN A 17 -0.39 -16.20 11.47
N GLY A 18 0.27 -16.58 10.37
CA GLY A 18 -0.39 -17.02 9.14
C GLY A 18 -1.03 -15.89 8.32
N ILE A 19 -0.89 -14.64 8.75
CA ILE A 19 -1.35 -13.45 8.01
C ILE A 19 -0.12 -12.78 7.41
N GLU A 20 -0.21 -12.46 6.13
CA GLU A 20 0.85 -11.75 5.42
C GLU A 20 0.66 -10.24 5.54
N TYR A 21 1.72 -9.57 5.98
CA TYR A 21 1.77 -8.13 6.14
C TYR A 21 2.82 -7.54 5.21
N PHE A 22 2.52 -6.42 4.58
CA PHE A 22 3.41 -5.72 3.65
C PHE A 22 3.99 -4.46 4.29
N ASP A 23 5.26 -4.17 4.02
CA ASP A 23 5.93 -2.98 4.54
C ASP A 23 5.41 -1.73 3.83
N VAL A 24 4.80 -0.82 4.61
CA VAL A 24 4.21 0.42 4.08
C VAL A 24 5.26 1.31 3.44
N LYS A 25 6.48 1.31 3.99
CA LYS A 25 7.56 2.16 3.48
C LYS A 25 8.01 1.68 2.10
N ASP A 26 8.13 0.36 1.94
CA ASP A 26 8.52 -0.26 0.69
C ASP A 26 7.48 0.01 -0.42
N ILE A 27 6.19 -0.10 -0.09
CA ILE A 27 5.10 0.27 -1.00
C ILE A 27 5.18 1.74 -1.38
N ARG A 28 5.31 2.64 -0.40
CA ARG A 28 5.30 4.08 -0.67
C ARG A 28 6.50 4.53 -1.50
N ASP A 29 7.67 3.96 -1.23
CA ASP A 29 8.91 4.37 -1.84
C ASP A 29 9.11 3.72 -3.24
N ASN A 30 8.64 2.47 -3.46
CA ASN A 30 8.82 1.75 -4.73
C ASN A 30 7.57 1.70 -5.61
N HIS A 31 6.38 1.79 -5.03
CA HIS A 31 5.09 1.67 -5.73
C HIS A 31 4.11 2.78 -5.34
N PRO A 32 4.49 4.06 -5.53
CA PRO A 32 3.59 5.18 -5.26
C PRO A 32 2.39 5.20 -6.21
N ASP A 33 2.40 4.38 -7.27
CA ASP A 33 1.32 4.14 -8.22
C ASP A 33 0.21 3.23 -7.65
N LEU A 34 0.38 2.64 -6.47
CA LEU A 34 -0.62 1.75 -5.89
C LEU A 34 -1.51 2.47 -4.86
N LYS A 35 -2.80 2.23 -4.99
CA LYS A 35 -3.82 2.54 -3.99
C LYS A 35 -4.12 1.27 -3.21
N ILE A 36 -3.90 1.31 -1.90
CA ILE A 36 -4.07 0.14 -1.04
C ILE A 36 -5.17 0.40 -0.04
N ASP A 37 -6.19 -0.44 -0.05
CA ASP A 37 -7.21 -0.46 0.99
C ASP A 37 -6.72 -1.29 2.18
N ILE A 38 -6.36 -0.59 3.25
CA ILE A 38 -5.74 -1.18 4.43
C ILE A 38 -6.82 -1.81 5.31
N LYS A 39 -6.75 -3.13 5.49
CA LYS A 39 -7.61 -3.85 6.44
C LYS A 39 -7.13 -3.67 7.87
N LYS A 40 -5.82 -3.80 8.08
CA LYS A 40 -5.21 -3.80 9.41
C LYS A 40 -3.78 -3.27 9.34
N ILE A 41 -3.43 -2.43 10.30
CA ILE A 41 -2.08 -1.90 10.47
C ILE A 41 -1.44 -2.59 11.67
N LEU A 42 -0.17 -2.95 11.53
CA LEU A 42 0.67 -3.49 12.58
C LEU A 42 1.96 -2.67 12.65
N ILE A 43 2.29 -2.15 13.83
CA ILE A 43 3.52 -1.38 14.04
C ILE A 43 4.48 -2.23 14.85
N VAL A 44 5.60 -2.61 14.25
CA VAL A 44 6.64 -3.42 14.90
C VAL A 44 7.97 -2.68 14.81
N ARG A 45 8.60 -2.41 15.96
CA ARG A 45 9.93 -1.76 16.04
C ARG A 45 10.00 -0.46 15.21
N ARG A 46 8.97 0.39 15.29
CA ARG A 46 8.81 1.65 14.53
C ARG A 46 8.66 1.50 13.02
N LYS A 47 8.48 0.28 12.50
CA LYS A 47 8.08 0.03 11.12
C LYS A 47 6.59 -0.29 11.06
N SER A 48 5.91 0.26 10.06
CA SER A 48 4.50 0.03 9.82
C SER A 48 4.34 -1.04 8.75
N TYR A 49 3.57 -2.06 9.10
CA TYR A 49 3.19 -3.14 8.20
C TYR A 49 1.67 -3.16 8.07
N ILE A 50 1.16 -3.53 6.90
CA ILE A 50 -0.26 -3.53 6.62
C ILE A 50 -0.71 -4.84 5.99
N THR A 51 -1.95 -5.23 6.26
CA THR A 51 -2.67 -6.18 5.42
C THR A 51 -3.62 -5.38 4.55
N ALA A 52 -3.68 -5.73 3.27
CA ALA A 52 -4.61 -5.12 2.32
C ALA A 52 -5.83 -6.02 2.13
N ASN A 53 -7.02 -5.42 2.03
CA ASN A 53 -8.18 -6.11 1.44
C ASN A 53 -8.15 -6.01 -0.08
N TYR A 54 -7.75 -4.83 -0.59
CA TYR A 54 -7.78 -4.48 -2.00
C TYR A 54 -6.55 -3.66 -2.38
N VAL A 55 -6.03 -3.89 -3.58
CA VAL A 55 -4.88 -3.18 -4.16
C VAL A 55 -5.29 -2.76 -5.56
N GLU A 56 -5.22 -1.48 -5.86
CA GLU A 56 -5.53 -0.92 -7.17
C GLU A 56 -4.35 -0.13 -7.68
N GLN A 57 -4.24 -0.04 -9.00
CA GLN A 57 -3.42 1.00 -9.59
C GLN A 57 -4.15 2.34 -9.48
N LEU A 58 -3.41 3.38 -9.08
CA LEU A 58 -3.88 4.75 -9.14
C LEU A 58 -4.22 5.08 -10.58
N THR A 59 -5.49 5.37 -10.79
CA THR A 59 -5.96 5.85 -12.08
C THR A 59 -5.57 7.32 -12.24
N ASP A 60 -5.56 7.81 -13.48
CA ASP A 60 -5.32 9.24 -13.72
C ASP A 60 -6.37 10.13 -13.04
N PHE A 61 -7.57 9.59 -12.74
CA PHE A 61 -8.56 10.27 -11.89
C PHE A 61 -8.04 10.50 -10.46
N ASP A 62 -7.44 9.50 -9.81
CA ASP A 62 -6.88 9.68 -8.46
C ASP A 62 -5.74 10.71 -8.45
N LYS A 63 -4.93 10.78 -9.52
CA LYS A 63 -3.84 11.77 -9.65
C LYS A 63 -4.39 13.20 -9.79
N VAL A 64 -5.44 13.38 -10.60
CA VAL A 64 -6.09 14.69 -10.80
C VAL A 64 -6.74 15.19 -9.51
N PHE A 65 -7.40 14.32 -8.75
CA PHE A 65 -7.98 14.69 -7.45
C PHE A 65 -6.94 15.09 -6.41
N LYS A 66 -5.79 14.40 -6.38
CA LYS A 66 -4.68 14.76 -5.49
C LYS A 66 -4.10 16.13 -5.83
N GLY A 67 -3.89 16.43 -7.11
CA GLY A 67 -3.40 17.72 -7.58
C GLY A 67 -4.37 18.89 -7.33
N LEU A 68 -5.67 18.64 -7.41
CA LEU A 68 -6.69 19.66 -7.07
C LEU A 68 -6.74 19.97 -5.57
N PHE A 69 -6.43 19.00 -4.71
CA PHE A 69 -6.40 19.19 -3.24
C PHE A 69 -5.14 19.94 -2.77
N GLU A 70 -4.00 19.79 -3.46
CA GLU A 70 -2.77 20.54 -3.13
C GLU A 70 -2.80 22.00 -3.60
N SER A 71 -3.71 22.36 -4.52
CA SER A 71 -3.75 23.72 -5.09
C SER A 71 -4.59 24.74 -4.28
N LYS A 72 -5.03 24.39 -3.06
CA LYS A 72 -5.74 25.31 -2.13
C LYS A 72 -5.09 25.34 -0.73
N GLY A 73 -3.76 25.42 -0.69
CA GLY A 73 -2.98 25.75 0.51
C GLY A 73 -2.33 27.12 0.36
#